data_AF-A0A9D6J700-F1
#
_entry.id   AF-A0A9D6J700-F1
#
_cell.length_a   1.000
_cell.length_b   1.000
_cell.length_c   1.000
_cell.angle_alpha   90.00
_cell.angle_beta   90.00
_cell.angle_gamma   90.00
#
_symmetry.space_group_name_H-M   'P 1'
#
loop_
_entity.id
_entity.type
_entity.pdbx_description
1 polymer ?
#
loop_
_entity_poly.entity_id
_entity_poly.type
_entity_poly.pdbx_seq_one_letter_code
_entity_poly.pdbx_strand_id
1 'polypeptide(L)'
;MKITPLDIYQREFAKKKIGGLDDTEVYGFLKKIGREYESLYTENKALKEQVDRLTAQMKDYLELEKTLKQTLISAQKASGDLKRSAEKESELMLKEAEMQGERIIEEARSEAESVSKDIRELKKQKRLLKIELKTILESYMSMLDEEPPISFRASPQPVDSNAVMSVPAQGN
;
A
#
# COMPACT_ATOMS: atom_id res chain seq x y z
N MET A 1 -29.09 -53.95 -40.21
CA MET A 1 -28.98 -55.43 -40.34
C MET A 1 -29.85 -55.88 -41.50
N LYS A 2 -29.52 -57.00 -42.17
CA LYS A 2 -30.21 -57.46 -43.38
C LYS A 2 -31.41 -58.40 -43.12
N ILE A 3 -31.61 -58.85 -41.88
CA ILE A 3 -32.69 -59.74 -41.46
C ILE A 3 -33.14 -59.30 -40.06
N THR A 4 -34.44 -59.25 -39.83
CA THR A 4 -35.09 -58.93 -38.56
C THR A 4 -35.69 -60.19 -37.93
N PRO A 5 -36.02 -60.20 -36.63
CA PRO A 5 -36.75 -61.31 -36.03
C PRO A 5 -38.07 -61.63 -36.75
N LEU A 6 -38.77 -60.60 -37.24
CA LEU A 6 -40.00 -60.75 -38.01
C LEU A 6 -39.76 -61.50 -39.33
N ASP A 7 -38.65 -61.22 -40.02
CA ASP A 7 -38.27 -61.90 -41.26
C ASP A 7 -37.98 -63.40 -41.02
N ILE A 8 -37.55 -63.78 -39.82
CA ILE A 8 -37.35 -65.20 -39.43
C ILE A 8 -38.71 -65.89 -39.21
N TYR A 9 -39.65 -65.21 -38.56
CA TYR A 9 -40.99 -65.75 -38.30
C TYR A 9 -41.85 -65.87 -39.57
N GLN A 10 -41.67 -64.97 -40.54
CA GLN A 10 -42.44 -64.92 -41.79
C GLN A 10 -41.77 -65.69 -42.93
N ARG A 11 -40.67 -66.40 -42.66
CA ARG A 11 -39.94 -67.13 -43.70
C ARG A 11 -40.72 -68.37 -44.16
N GLU A 12 -41.17 -68.34 -45.41
CA GLU A 12 -41.76 -69.50 -46.07
C GLU A 12 -40.71 -70.29 -46.86
N PHE A 13 -40.81 -71.63 -46.82
CA PHE A 13 -39.98 -72.53 -47.63
C PHE A 13 -40.84 -73.26 -48.67
N ALA A 14 -40.29 -73.40 -49.88
CA ALA A 14 -40.93 -74.17 -50.94
C ALA A 14 -40.90 -75.68 -50.60
N LYS A 15 -42.06 -76.35 -50.64
CA LYS A 15 -42.18 -77.78 -50.38
C LYS A 15 -41.51 -78.61 -51.49
N LYS A 16 -40.50 -79.41 -51.15
CA LYS A 16 -39.90 -80.39 -52.07
C LYS A 16 -40.62 -81.74 -51.98
N LYS A 17 -40.89 -82.37 -53.13
CA LYS A 17 -41.69 -83.60 -53.23
C LYS A 17 -40.94 -84.89 -52.83
N ILE A 18 -39.60 -84.89 -52.78
CA ILE A 18 -38.77 -86.06 -52.42
C ILE A 18 -37.55 -85.58 -51.61
N GLY A 19 -37.27 -86.21 -50.46
CA GLY A 19 -36.04 -85.99 -49.67
C GLY A 19 -35.91 -84.64 -48.95
N GLY A 20 -37.02 -83.95 -48.68
CA GLY A 20 -37.05 -82.68 -47.93
C GLY A 20 -36.97 -82.87 -46.40
N LEU A 21 -36.61 -81.81 -45.69
CA LEU A 21 -36.70 -81.73 -44.22
C LEU A 21 -38.17 -81.65 -43.77
N ASP A 22 -38.47 -82.11 -42.55
CA ASP A 22 -39.81 -81.97 -41.97
C ASP A 22 -40.12 -80.50 -41.69
N ASP A 23 -41.15 -79.98 -42.36
CA ASP A 23 -41.64 -78.61 -42.20
C ASP A 23 -41.87 -78.29 -40.70
N THR A 24 -42.44 -79.21 -39.93
CA THR A 24 -42.77 -79.01 -38.50
C THR A 24 -41.53 -78.80 -37.64
N GLU A 25 -40.49 -79.60 -37.88
CA GLU A 25 -39.22 -79.51 -37.17
C GLU A 25 -38.49 -78.21 -37.52
N VAL A 26 -38.47 -77.85 -38.81
CA VAL A 26 -37.87 -76.60 -39.30
C VAL A 26 -38.57 -75.38 -38.72
N TYR A 27 -39.91 -75.31 -38.76
CA TYR A 27 -40.67 -74.20 -38.17
C TYR A 27 -40.51 -74.14 -36.63
N GLY A 28 -40.41 -75.28 -35.96
CA GLY A 28 -40.12 -75.35 -34.53
C GLY A 28 -38.73 -74.78 -34.18
N PHE A 29 -37.71 -75.11 -34.97
CA PHE A 29 -36.36 -74.59 -34.81
C PHE A 29 -36.28 -73.09 -35.15
N LEU A 30 -36.92 -72.64 -36.24
CA LEU A 30 -37.01 -71.23 -36.60
C LEU A 30 -37.70 -70.39 -35.53
N LYS A 31 -38.75 -70.91 -34.87
CA LYS A 31 -39.37 -70.21 -33.73
C LYS A 31 -38.41 -70.03 -32.56
N LYS A 32 -37.57 -71.03 -32.25
CA LYS A 32 -36.54 -70.91 -31.21
C LYS A 32 -35.50 -69.87 -31.60
N ILE A 33 -34.98 -69.93 -32.83
CA ILE A 33 -34.03 -68.94 -33.35
C ILE A 33 -34.64 -67.53 -33.34
N GLY A 34 -35.90 -67.38 -33.77
CA GLY A 34 -36.59 -66.10 -33.80
C GLY A 34 -36.66 -65.45 -32.42
N ARG A 35 -36.95 -66.22 -31.37
CA ARG A 35 -37.00 -65.74 -29.98
C ARG A 35 -35.62 -65.33 -29.46
N GLU A 36 -34.62 -66.18 -29.64
CA GLU A 36 -33.23 -65.87 -29.22
C GLU A 36 -32.70 -64.65 -29.97
N TYR A 37 -32.98 -64.55 -31.27
CA TYR A 37 -32.58 -63.42 -32.09
C TYR A 37 -33.29 -62.13 -31.71
N GLU A 38 -34.57 -62.19 -31.35
CA GLU A 38 -35.33 -61.04 -30.83
C GLU A 38 -34.76 -60.54 -29.49
N SER A 39 -34.40 -61.47 -28.59
CA SER A 39 -33.74 -61.14 -27.32
C SER A 39 -32.40 -60.44 -27.57
N LEU A 40 -31.53 -61.03 -28.39
CA LEU A 40 -30.23 -60.45 -28.77
C LEU A 40 -30.37 -59.11 -29.48
N TYR A 41 -31.37 -58.96 -30.35
CA TYR A 41 -31.62 -57.72 -31.07
C TYR A 41 -32.01 -56.59 -30.11
N THR A 42 -32.90 -56.88 -29.17
CA THR A 42 -33.36 -55.92 -28.16
C THR A 42 -32.23 -55.53 -27.22
N GLU A 43 -31.45 -56.50 -26.74
CA GLU A 43 -30.27 -56.26 -25.91
C GLU A 43 -29.22 -55.43 -26.66
N ASN A 44 -28.93 -55.76 -27.92
CA ASN A 44 -27.97 -54.99 -28.73
C ASN A 44 -28.41 -53.54 -28.93
N LYS A 45 -29.71 -53.31 -29.12
CA LYS A 45 -30.27 -51.96 -29.21
C LYS A 45 -30.09 -51.20 -27.89
N ALA A 46 -30.45 -51.82 -26.76
CA ALA A 46 -30.31 -51.21 -25.43
C ALA A 46 -28.85 -50.88 -25.09
N LEU A 47 -27.91 -51.79 -25.42
CA LEU A 47 -26.48 -51.58 -25.23
C LEU A 47 -25.95 -50.43 -26.10
N LYS A 48 -26.37 -50.34 -27.36
CA LYS A 48 -25.99 -49.21 -28.24
C LYS A 48 -26.48 -47.88 -27.68
N GLU A 49 -27.74 -47.81 -27.26
CA GLU A 49 -28.28 -46.60 -26.64
C GLU A 49 -27.53 -46.25 -25.34
N GLN A 50 -27.10 -47.23 -24.55
CA GLN A 50 -26.28 -47.00 -23.37
C GLN A 50 -24.88 -46.49 -23.71
N VAL A 51 -24.24 -47.07 -24.73
CA VAL A 51 -22.94 -46.59 -25.23
C VAL A 51 -23.05 -45.15 -25.71
N ASP A 52 -24.09 -44.81 -26.45
CA ASP A 52 -24.29 -43.44 -26.94
C ASP A 52 -24.48 -42.45 -25.78
N ARG A 53 -25.29 -42.82 -24.76
CA ARG A 53 -25.47 -42.00 -23.56
C ARG A 53 -24.17 -41.81 -22.78
N LEU A 54 -23.43 -42.88 -22.52
CA LEU A 54 -22.16 -42.81 -21.79
C LEU A 54 -21.10 -42.03 -22.57
N THR A 55 -21.08 -42.17 -23.89
CA THR A 55 -20.17 -41.42 -24.77
C THR A 55 -20.47 -39.92 -24.72
N ALA A 56 -21.75 -39.54 -24.73
CA ALA A 56 -22.15 -38.14 -24.59
C ALA A 56 -21.73 -37.57 -23.22
N GLN A 57 -22.00 -38.29 -22.13
CA GLN A 57 -21.59 -37.89 -20.78
C GLN A 57 -20.07 -37.75 -20.66
N MET A 58 -19.30 -38.70 -21.21
CA MET A 58 -17.84 -38.63 -21.22
C MET A 58 -17.35 -37.37 -21.93
N LYS A 59 -17.96 -37.01 -23.06
CA LYS A 59 -17.61 -35.79 -23.79
C LYS A 59 -17.85 -34.53 -22.94
N ASP A 60 -18.99 -34.47 -22.24
CA ASP A 60 -19.31 -33.34 -21.36
C ASP A 60 -18.29 -33.24 -20.20
N TYR A 61 -17.91 -34.37 -19.61
CA TYR A 61 -16.88 -34.40 -18.57
C TYR A 61 -15.51 -33.95 -19.08
N LEU A 62 -15.11 -34.33 -20.30
CA LEU A 62 -13.84 -33.89 -20.89
C LEU A 62 -13.82 -32.39 -21.14
N GLU A 63 -14.92 -31.80 -21.62
CA GLU A 63 -15.02 -30.34 -21.79
C GLU A 63 -15.04 -29.59 -20.44
N LEU A 64 -15.72 -30.16 -19.44
CA LEU A 64 -15.68 -29.62 -18.07
C LEU A 64 -14.26 -29.67 -17.49
N GLU A 65 -13.56 -30.80 -17.63
CA GLU A 65 -12.19 -30.97 -17.17
C GLU A 65 -11.25 -29.96 -17.84
N LYS A 66 -11.39 -29.77 -19.16
CA LYS A 66 -10.62 -28.78 -19.91
C LYS A 66 -10.88 -27.36 -19.40
N THR A 67 -12.14 -27.02 -19.15
CA THR A 67 -12.52 -25.71 -18.61
C THR A 67 -11.94 -25.51 -17.22
N LEU A 68 -12.05 -26.51 -16.33
CA LEU A 68 -11.49 -26.47 -14.98
C LEU A 68 -9.96 -26.29 -15.00
N LYS A 69 -9.25 -27.04 -15.87
CA LYS A 69 -7.81 -26.87 -16.04
C LYS A 69 -7.45 -25.47 -16.49
N GLN A 70 -8.18 -24.92 -17.47
CA GLN A 70 -7.94 -23.57 -17.95
C GLN A 70 -8.20 -22.52 -16.85
N THR A 71 -9.28 -22.68 -16.09
CA THR A 71 -9.59 -21.79 -14.96
C THR A 71 -8.53 -21.88 -13.87
N LEU A 72 -8.04 -23.08 -13.55
CA LEU A 72 -6.98 -23.27 -12.56
C LEU A 72 -5.68 -22.58 -12.98
N ILE A 73 -5.27 -22.73 -14.24
CA ILE A 73 -4.08 -22.06 -14.79
C ILE A 73 -4.26 -20.53 -14.74
N SER A 74 -5.43 -20.03 -15.14
CA SER A 74 -5.73 -18.60 -15.08
C SER A 74 -5.70 -18.07 -13.65
N ALA A 75 -6.25 -18.82 -12.68
CA ALA A 75 -6.23 -18.46 -11.27
C ALA A 75 -4.80 -18.45 -10.70
N GLN A 76 -3.98 -19.44 -11.04
CA GLN A 76 -2.56 -19.47 -10.66
C GLN A 76 -1.79 -18.28 -11.24
N LYS A 77 -2.03 -17.95 -12.51
CA LYS A 77 -1.41 -16.79 -13.15
C LYS A 77 -1.82 -15.49 -12.46
N ALA A 78 -3.12 -15.28 -12.23
CA ALA A 78 -3.65 -14.10 -11.56
C ALA A 78 -3.10 -13.97 -10.12
N SER A 79 -3.01 -15.07 -9.38
CA SER A 79 -2.40 -15.09 -8.05
C SER A 79 -0.93 -14.71 -8.10
N GLY A 80 -0.16 -15.23 -9.07
CA GLY A 80 1.24 -14.88 -9.27
C GLY A 80 1.44 -13.41 -9.67
N ASP A 81 0.59 -12.88 -10.55
CA ASP A 81 0.60 -11.47 -10.95
C ASP A 81 0.28 -10.55 -9.76
N LEU A 82 -0.73 -10.90 -8.95
CA LEU A 82 -1.11 -10.16 -7.75
C LEU A 82 0.03 -10.14 -6.71
N LYS A 83 0.69 -11.29 -6.49
CA LYS A 83 1.85 -11.38 -5.60
C LYS A 83 2.99 -10.47 -6.06
N ARG A 84 3.37 -10.53 -7.35
CA ARG A 84 4.42 -9.66 -7.92
C ARG A 84 4.07 -8.18 -7.83
N SER A 85 2.81 -7.83 -8.07
CA SER A 85 2.35 -6.44 -7.96
C SER A 85 2.46 -5.94 -6.53
N ALA A 86 2.02 -6.73 -5.55
CA ALA A 86 2.10 -6.40 -4.14
C ALA A 86 3.55 -6.28 -3.64
N GLU A 87 4.45 -7.17 -4.08
CA GLU A 87 5.88 -7.09 -3.78
C GLU A 87 6.47 -5.77 -4.30
N LYS A 88 6.22 -5.43 -5.57
CA LYS A 88 6.69 -4.19 -6.18
C LYS A 88 6.12 -2.94 -5.50
N GLU A 89 4.83 -2.95 -5.17
CA GLU A 89 4.18 -1.83 -4.48
C GLU A 89 4.74 -1.64 -3.07
N SER A 90 4.99 -2.75 -2.35
CA SER A 90 5.65 -2.71 -1.05
C SER A 90 7.07 -2.14 -1.13
N GLU A 91 7.86 -2.53 -2.12
CA GLU A 91 9.21 -1.98 -2.33
C GLU A 91 9.18 -0.47 -2.63
N LEU A 92 8.23 -0.03 -3.46
CA LEU A 92 8.03 1.39 -3.76
C LEU A 92 7.62 2.17 -2.51
N MET A 93 6.69 1.64 -1.73
CA MET A 93 6.24 2.26 -0.48
C MET A 93 7.37 2.39 0.55
N LEU A 94 8.20 1.34 0.70
CA LEU A 94 9.37 1.39 1.58
C LEU A 94 10.34 2.48 1.12
N LYS A 95 10.66 2.53 -0.18
CA LYS A 95 11.56 3.54 -0.73
C LYS A 95 11.01 4.95 -0.58
N GLU A 96 9.70 5.15 -0.77
CA GLU A 96 9.05 6.45 -0.55
C GLU A 96 9.10 6.87 0.92
N ALA A 97 8.84 5.94 1.84
CA ALA A 97 8.94 6.19 3.28
C ALA A 97 10.38 6.54 3.71
N GLU A 98 11.38 5.85 3.16
CA GLU A 98 12.80 6.15 3.39
C GLU A 98 13.16 7.55 2.91
N MET A 99 12.82 7.90 1.65
CA MET A 99 13.07 9.24 1.10
C MET A 99 12.35 10.34 1.89
N GLN A 100 11.11 10.10 2.32
CA GLN A 100 10.37 11.04 3.14
C GLN A 100 11.00 11.21 4.52
N GLY A 101 11.46 10.11 5.13
CA GLY A 101 12.18 10.13 6.41
C GLY A 101 13.49 10.91 6.31
N GLU A 102 14.30 10.67 5.28
CA GLU A 102 15.53 11.42 5.02
C GLU A 102 15.25 12.91 4.84
N ARG A 103 14.21 13.27 4.07
CA ARG A 103 13.81 14.66 3.86
C ARG A 103 13.42 15.35 5.16
N ILE A 104 12.63 14.69 6.01
CA ILE A 104 12.23 15.24 7.32
C ILE A 104 13.46 15.47 8.21
N ILE A 105 14.41 14.52 8.22
CA ILE A 105 15.64 14.67 9.01
C ILE A 105 16.47 15.85 8.50
N GLU A 106 16.59 16.01 7.20
CA GLU A 106 17.36 17.11 6.61
C GLU A 106 16.70 18.47 6.87
N GLU A 107 15.37 18.57 6.71
CA GLU A 107 14.60 19.77 7.06
C GLU A 107 14.79 20.15 8.54
N ALA A 108 14.67 19.18 9.45
CA ALA A 108 14.87 19.39 10.88
C ALA A 108 16.32 19.83 11.23
N ARG A 109 17.33 19.27 10.55
CA ARG A 109 18.73 19.67 10.71
C ARG A 109 18.96 21.11 10.25
N SER A 110 18.42 21.46 9.08
CA SER A 110 18.52 22.81 8.52
C SER A 110 17.88 23.84 9.45
N GLU A 111 16.68 23.54 9.96
CA GLU A 111 15.98 24.40 10.92
C GLU A 111 16.77 24.55 12.23
N ALA A 112 17.28 23.44 12.78
CA ALA A 112 18.11 23.48 13.99
C ALA A 112 19.39 24.31 13.80
N GLU A 113 20.02 24.25 12.63
CA GLU A 113 21.18 25.08 12.31
C GLU A 113 20.81 26.56 12.22
N SER A 114 19.68 26.89 11.58
CA SER A 114 19.16 28.26 11.50
C SER A 114 18.88 28.83 12.88
N VAL A 115 18.12 28.13 13.72
CA VAL A 115 17.83 28.54 15.09
C VAL A 115 19.13 28.71 15.89
N SER A 116 20.10 27.82 15.70
CA SER A 116 21.41 27.94 16.35
C SER A 116 22.18 29.18 15.92
N LYS A 117 22.09 29.58 14.63
CA LYS A 117 22.66 30.84 14.13
C LYS A 117 21.98 32.04 14.77
N ASP A 118 20.65 32.06 14.81
CA ASP A 118 19.86 33.15 15.41
C ASP A 118 20.18 33.32 16.90
N ILE A 119 20.28 32.22 17.65
CA ILE A 119 20.68 32.25 19.06
C ILE A 119 22.08 32.87 19.23
N ARG A 120 23.03 32.54 18.36
CA ARG A 120 24.39 33.13 18.42
C ARG A 120 24.36 34.62 18.16
N GLU A 121 23.60 35.06 17.16
CA GLU A 121 23.47 36.48 16.82
C GLU A 121 22.79 37.26 17.94
N LEU A 122 21.67 36.75 18.48
CA LEU A 122 20.99 37.38 19.63
C LEU A 122 21.90 37.48 20.86
N LYS A 123 22.71 36.45 21.15
CA LYS A 123 23.71 36.51 22.24
C LYS A 123 24.76 37.59 22.00
N LYS A 124 25.21 37.77 20.76
CA LYS A 124 26.16 38.83 20.37
C LYS A 124 25.52 40.21 20.54
N GLN A 125 24.31 40.42 20.03
CA GLN A 125 23.56 41.68 20.19
C GLN A 125 23.35 42.02 21.67
N LYS A 126 22.93 41.05 22.49
CA LYS A 126 22.81 41.21 23.95
C LYS A 126 24.13 41.66 24.59
N ARG A 127 25.26 41.06 24.19
CA ARG A 127 26.58 41.42 24.74
C ARG A 127 26.95 42.86 24.36
N LEU A 128 26.74 43.25 23.10
CA LEU A 128 27.03 44.60 22.63
C LEU A 128 26.19 45.64 23.37
N LEU A 129 24.87 45.43 23.45
CA LEU A 129 23.96 46.31 24.19
C LEU A 129 24.37 46.46 25.67
N LYS A 130 24.80 45.37 26.32
CA LYS A 130 25.28 45.42 27.70
C LYS A 130 26.53 46.28 27.85
N ILE A 131 27.46 46.23 26.89
CA ILE A 131 28.67 47.06 26.88
C ILE A 131 28.29 48.52 26.68
N GLU A 132 27.47 48.81 25.67
CA GLU A 132 27.00 50.17 25.36
C GLU A 132 26.30 50.82 26.56
N LEU A 133 25.38 50.09 27.21
CA LEU A 133 24.71 50.59 28.41
C LEU A 133 25.70 50.86 29.55
N LYS A 134 26.69 49.98 29.76
CA LYS A 134 27.70 50.17 30.80
C LYS A 134 28.55 51.42 30.53
N THR A 135 28.96 51.64 29.28
CA THR A 135 29.72 52.83 28.87
C THR A 135 28.91 54.10 29.05
N ILE A 136 27.63 54.10 28.70
CA ILE A 136 26.74 55.25 28.93
C ILE A 136 26.63 55.56 30.43
N LEU A 137 26.42 54.54 31.27
CA LEU A 137 26.33 54.72 32.72
C LEU A 137 27.65 55.24 33.32
N GLU A 138 28.80 54.69 32.91
CA GLU A 138 30.12 55.15 33.35
C GLU A 138 30.36 56.62 32.93
N SER A 139 29.93 57.00 31.73
CA SER A 139 30.00 58.40 31.26
C SER A 139 29.17 59.33 32.15
N TYR A 140 27.93 58.95 32.49
CA TYR A 140 27.09 59.76 33.37
C TYR A 140 27.63 59.85 34.80
N MET A 141 28.19 58.76 35.34
CA MET A 141 28.84 58.79 36.65
C MET A 141 30.05 59.72 36.67
N SER A 142 30.88 59.67 35.63
CA SER A 142 32.04 60.58 35.51
C SER A 142 31.61 62.05 35.46
N MET A 143 30.50 62.37 34.79
CA MET A 143 29.97 63.74 34.75
C MET A 143 29.48 64.21 36.12
N LEU A 144 28.89 63.32 36.92
CA LEU A 144 28.43 63.64 38.28
C LEU A 144 29.61 63.83 39.25
N ASP A 145 30.69 63.06 39.08
CA ASP A 145 31.89 63.17 39.91
C ASP A 145 32.70 64.45 39.62
N GLU A 146 32.53 65.06 38.44
CA GLU A 146 33.14 66.33 38.05
C GLU A 146 32.39 67.58 38.59
N GLU A 147 31.18 67.43 39.15
CA GLU A 147 30.50 68.55 39.80
C GLU A 147 31.17 68.90 41.14
N PRO A 148 31.68 70.14 41.35
CA PRO A 148 32.24 70.52 42.64
C PRO A 148 31.15 70.46 43.71
N PRO A 149 31.48 70.02 44.94
CA PRO A 149 30.50 69.92 46.02
C PRO A 149 29.81 71.27 46.19
N ILE A 150 28.48 71.26 46.22
CA ILE A 150 27.66 72.46 46.40
C ILE A 150 28.10 73.12 47.72
N SER A 151 28.94 74.15 47.62
CA SER A 151 29.36 74.90 48.79
C SER A 151 28.17 75.76 49.22
N PHE A 152 27.47 75.34 50.27
CA PHE A 152 26.53 76.21 50.94
C PHE A 152 27.34 77.31 51.64
N ARG A 153 27.50 78.46 50.99
CA ARG A 153 28.09 79.66 51.60
C ARG A 153 27.20 80.09 52.77
N ALA A 154 27.60 79.73 53.99
CA ALA A 154 27.10 80.37 55.20
C ALA A 154 27.73 81.78 55.31
N SER A 155 26.96 82.78 54.91
CA SER A 155 26.85 84.17 55.41
C SER A 155 28.10 85.08 55.60
N PRO A 156 27.93 86.42 55.43
CA PRO A 156 29.00 87.35 55.07
C PRO A 156 29.83 87.89 56.26
N GLN A 157 31.07 88.30 55.94
CA GLN A 157 32.01 88.95 56.87
C GLN A 157 31.50 90.30 57.39
N PRO A 158 31.86 90.69 58.64
CA PRO A 158 31.53 92.02 59.16
C PRO A 158 32.40 93.08 58.46
N VAL A 159 31.74 94.14 58.00
CA VAL A 159 32.36 95.34 57.43
C VAL A 159 33.05 96.13 58.54
N ASP A 160 34.35 96.34 58.39
CA ASP A 160 35.19 97.10 59.30
C ASP A 160 34.84 98.59 59.20
N SER A 161 34.36 99.18 60.30
CA SER A 161 33.97 100.58 60.38
C SER A 161 34.91 101.29 61.34
N ASN A 162 36.01 101.86 60.81
CA ASN A 162 36.40 103.26 61.04
C ASN A 162 37.83 103.52 60.57
N ALA A 163 37.95 104.00 59.34
CA ALA A 163 38.99 104.93 58.98
C ALA A 163 38.50 106.35 59.34
N VAL A 164 39.05 106.93 60.41
CA VAL A 164 39.21 108.39 60.49
C VAL A 164 40.65 108.67 60.90
N MET A 165 41.44 109.07 59.89
CA MET A 165 42.73 109.71 60.06
C MET A 165 42.55 111.06 60.76
N SER A 166 43.38 111.33 61.77
CA SER A 166 43.92 112.67 62.01
C SER A 166 45.22 112.59 62.82
N VAL A 167 46.33 112.77 62.11
CA VAL A 167 47.67 113.18 62.61
C VAL A 167 47.57 114.66 63.02
N PRO A 168 48.16 115.14 64.13
CA PRO A 168 49.57 115.62 64.21
C PRO A 168 50.19 115.35 65.59
N ALA A 169 51.42 115.70 65.98
CA ALA A 169 52.73 115.97 65.39
C ALA A 169 53.65 116.20 66.62
N GLN A 170 54.94 115.86 66.51
CA GLN A 170 56.07 116.30 67.37
C GLN A 170 56.05 115.74 68.81
N GLY A 171 57.14 115.35 69.47
CA GLY A 171 58.55 115.64 69.29
C GLY A 171 59.12 116.07 70.66
N ASN A 172 59.70 115.14 71.42
CA ASN A 172 60.94 115.27 72.21
C ASN A 172 61.30 113.92 72.85
#